data_AF-E9HFD8-F1
#
_entry.id   AF-E9HFD8-F1
#
_cell.length_a   1.000
_cell.length_b   1.000
_cell.length_c   1.000
_cell.angle_alpha   90.00
_cell.angle_beta   90.00
_cell.angle_gamma   90.00
#
_symmetry.space_group_name_H-M   'P 1'
#
loop_
_entity.id
_entity.type
_entity.pdbx_description
1 polymer ?
#
loop_
_entity_poly.entity_id
_entity_poly.type
_entity_poly.pdbx_seq_one_letter_code
_entity_poly.pdbx_strand_id
1 'polypeptide(L)'
;MTLCDIFISKRPCRILHFHHSLAVFLPYVTFSIIYWAAGGRRENGIPAIYPVLNWDNLPLTIPFVLAGLTVGVFFGHALVWALHLLRDRVLRTCTTKDELVDKGHFQSQSNPGFVPDWVL
;
A
#
# COMPACT_ATOMS: atom_id res chain seq x y z
N MET A 1 -4.98 7.04 -4.04
CA MET A 1 -4.26 5.91 -4.68
C MET A 1 -4.96 4.64 -4.24
N THR A 2 -5.73 4.02 -5.13
CA THR A 2 -6.41 2.75 -4.86
C THR A 2 -5.46 1.59 -5.19
N LEU A 3 -5.62 0.44 -4.54
CA LEU A 3 -4.75 -0.73 -4.75
C LEU A 3 -4.68 -1.14 -6.22
N CYS A 4 -5.80 -1.05 -6.95
CA CYS A 4 -5.88 -1.34 -8.37
C CYS A 4 -4.97 -0.43 -9.21
N ASP A 5 -4.81 0.83 -8.82
CA ASP A 5 -3.99 1.81 -9.56
C ASP A 5 -2.48 1.47 -9.46
N ILE A 6 -2.06 0.81 -8.37
CA ILE A 6 -0.69 0.31 -8.20
C ILE A 6 -0.38 -0.83 -9.19
N PHE A 7 -1.37 -1.67 -9.50
CA PHE A 7 -1.21 -2.80 -10.42
C PHE A 7 -1.36 -2.38 -11.89
N ILE A 8 -2.23 -1.43 -12.18
CA ILE A 8 -2.53 -0.96 -13.55
C ILE A 8 -1.53 0.09 -14.04
N SER A 9 -1.07 0.99 -13.17
CA SER A 9 -0.16 2.05 -13.57
C SER A 9 1.28 1.57 -13.50
N LYS A 10 2.04 1.62 -14.61
CA LYS A 10 3.51 1.43 -14.62
C LYS A 10 4.27 2.55 -13.89
N ARG A 11 3.63 3.30 -13.00
CA ARG A 11 4.27 4.40 -12.27
C ARG A 11 5.25 3.80 -11.25
N PRO A 12 6.54 4.19 -11.29
CA PRO A 12 7.48 3.80 -10.25
C PRO A 12 6.99 4.39 -8.92
N CYS A 13 6.57 3.53 -7.98
CA CYS A 13 6.24 3.92 -6.61
C CYS A 13 7.50 4.45 -5.92
N ARG A 14 7.73 5.76 -6.01
CA ARG A 14 8.82 6.44 -5.29
C ARG A 14 8.40 6.58 -3.81
N ILE A 15 9.32 6.35 -2.88
CA ILE A 15 9.15 6.37 -1.40
C ILE A 15 8.56 7.69 -0.83
N LEU A 16 8.36 8.70 -1.67
CA LEU A 16 7.82 10.02 -1.31
C LEU A 16 6.37 10.05 -0.81
N HIS A 17 5.64 8.93 -0.82
CA HIS A 17 4.21 8.89 -0.46
C HIS A 17 3.91 8.94 1.06
N PHE A 18 4.91 9.17 1.91
CA PHE A 18 4.72 9.40 3.35
C PHE A 18 3.75 10.55 3.64
N HIS A 19 3.73 11.54 2.77
CA HIS A 19 2.84 12.69 2.89
C HIS A 19 1.35 12.32 2.84
N HIS A 20 0.94 11.22 2.21
CA HIS A 20 -0.48 10.83 2.22
C HIS A 20 -0.95 10.35 3.59
N SER A 21 -0.14 9.52 4.26
CA SER A 21 -0.45 9.05 5.61
C SER A 21 -0.52 10.23 6.59
N LEU A 22 0.42 11.18 6.48
CA LEU A 22 0.38 12.41 7.26
C LEU A 22 -0.81 13.31 6.92
N ALA A 23 -1.16 13.44 5.65
CA ALA A 23 -2.25 14.31 5.19
C ALA A 23 -3.63 13.86 5.70
N VAL A 24 -3.80 12.59 6.07
CA VAL A 24 -5.02 12.12 6.72
C VAL A 24 -4.91 12.21 8.24
N PHE A 25 -3.75 11.83 8.79
CA PHE A 25 -3.55 11.75 10.23
C PHE A 25 -3.53 13.13 10.91
N LEU A 26 -2.79 14.10 10.35
CA LEU A 26 -2.63 15.43 10.94
C LEU A 26 -3.96 16.19 11.04
N PRO A 27 -4.76 16.35 9.97
CA PRO A 27 -6.03 17.07 10.06
C PRO A 27 -7.01 16.39 11.02
N TYR A 28 -6.98 15.06 11.09
CA TYR A 28 -7.83 14.30 12.00
C TYR A 28 -7.47 14.54 13.47
N VAL A 29 -6.17 14.51 13.82
CA VAL A 29 -5.71 14.82 15.18
C VAL A 29 -6.04 16.27 15.54
N THR A 30 -5.81 17.22 14.63
CA THR A 30 -6.15 18.63 14.82
C THR A 30 -7.65 18.82 15.04
N PHE A 31 -8.49 18.21 14.20
CA PHE A 31 -9.94 18.24 14.36
C PHE A 31 -10.38 17.68 15.72
N SER A 32 -9.80 16.56 16.14
CA SER A 32 -10.11 15.93 17.43
C SER A 32 -9.79 16.83 18.63
N ILE A 33 -8.66 17.54 18.59
CA ILE A 33 -8.28 18.51 19.63
C ILE A 33 -9.26 19.67 19.66
N ILE A 34 -9.63 20.23 18.49
CA ILE A 34 -10.58 21.34 18.39
C ILE A 34 -11.96 20.91 18.91
N TYR A 35 -12.42 19.72 18.53
CA TYR A 35 -13.69 19.16 18.99
C TYR A 35 -13.73 19.03 20.52
N TRP A 36 -12.66 18.51 21.13
CA TRP A 36 -12.54 18.44 22.59
C TRP A 36 -12.51 19.84 23.24
N ALA A 37 -11.72 20.77 22.70
CA ALA A 37 -11.60 22.13 23.22
C ALA A 37 -12.91 22.93 23.13
N ALA A 38 -13.75 22.64 22.14
CA ALA A 38 -15.10 23.19 22.01
C ALA A 38 -16.11 22.60 23.01
N GLY A 39 -15.69 21.71 23.91
CA GLY A 39 -16.57 21.01 24.85
C GLY A 39 -17.33 19.86 24.23
N GLY A 40 -16.90 19.38 23.05
CA GLY A 40 -17.51 18.28 22.32
C GLY A 40 -17.56 17.01 23.17
N ARG A 41 -18.74 16.72 23.70
CA ARG A 41 -19.02 15.51 24.48
C ARG A 41 -20.03 14.66 23.73
N ARG A 42 -19.88 13.35 23.83
CA ARG A 42 -20.89 12.40 23.37
C ARG A 42 -22.15 12.53 24.24
N GLU A 43 -23.26 11.96 23.78
CA GLU A 43 -24.55 11.93 24.48
C GLU A 43 -24.46 11.36 25.92
N ASN A 44 -23.42 10.56 26.17
CA ASN A 44 -23.09 9.94 27.44
C ASN A 44 -22.22 10.81 28.37
N GLY A 45 -21.91 12.06 27.99
CA GLY A 45 -21.01 12.96 28.75
C GLY A 45 -19.50 12.65 28.60
N ILE A 46 -19.14 11.70 27.73
CA ILE A 46 -17.74 11.32 27.50
C ILE A 46 -17.08 12.38 26.58
N PRO A 47 -15.95 12.99 27.00
CA PRO A 47 -15.27 14.09 26.29
C PRO A 47 -14.39 13.59 25.13
N ALA A 48 -14.86 12.61 24.36
CA ALA A 48 -14.08 12.06 23.26
C ALA A 48 -14.97 11.49 22.14
N ILE A 49 -14.53 11.71 20.89
CA ILE A 49 -15.11 11.08 19.69
C ILE A 49 -14.88 9.56 19.76
N TYR A 50 -13.69 9.15 20.20
CA TYR A 50 -13.30 7.76 20.44
C TYR A 50 -12.77 7.60 21.87
N PRO A 51 -13.14 6.56 22.62
CA PRO A 51 -12.71 6.37 24.01
C PRO A 51 -11.18 6.37 24.20
N VAL A 52 -10.46 5.87 23.19
CA VAL A 52 -8.99 5.80 23.18
C VAL A 52 -8.32 7.16 22.97
N LEU A 53 -9.06 8.14 22.46
CA LEU A 53 -8.58 9.48 22.15
C LEU A 53 -9.11 10.47 23.21
N ASN A 54 -8.84 10.16 24.47
CA ASN A 54 -9.32 10.90 25.62
C ASN A 54 -8.32 12.01 25.99
N TRP A 55 -8.57 13.22 25.50
CA TRP A 55 -7.69 14.36 25.75
C TRP A 55 -7.67 14.83 27.22
N ASP A 56 -8.59 14.37 28.07
CA ASP A 56 -8.51 14.57 29.52
C ASP A 56 -7.47 13.63 30.18
N ASN A 57 -7.16 12.50 29.53
CA ASN A 57 -6.18 11.52 29.98
C ASN A 57 -4.97 11.48 29.04
N LEU A 58 -4.19 12.55 29.07
CA LEU A 58 -2.97 12.69 28.28
C LEU A 58 -1.99 11.50 28.40
N PRO A 59 -1.78 10.89 29.58
CA PRO A 59 -0.85 9.76 29.72
C PRO A 59 -1.18 8.55 28.85
N LEU A 60 -2.44 8.36 28.46
CA LEU A 60 -2.88 7.27 27.59
C LEU A 60 -2.96 7.73 26.13
N THR A 61 -3.51 8.92 25.91
CA THR A 61 -3.82 9.43 24.57
C THR A 61 -2.56 9.77 23.76
N ILE A 62 -1.55 10.39 24.40
CA ILE A 62 -0.30 10.75 23.72
C ILE A 62 0.45 9.53 23.19
N PRO A 63 0.77 8.48 23.99
CA PRO A 63 1.46 7.31 23.46
C PRO A 63 0.61 6.56 22.42
N PHE A 64 -0.72 6.57 22.52
CA PHE A 64 -1.57 5.96 21.51
C PHE A 64 -1.49 6.69 20.15
N VAL A 65 -1.56 8.03 20.15
CA VAL A 65 -1.41 8.84 18.94
C VAL A 65 -0.01 8.67 18.34
N LEU A 66 1.03 8.67 19.16
CA LEU A 66 2.41 8.45 18.71
C LEU A 66 2.62 7.04 18.16
N ALA A 67 2.07 6.02 18.82
CA ALA A 67 2.12 4.64 18.34
C ALA A 67 1.35 4.51 17.02
N GLY A 68 0.16 5.10 16.91
CA GLY A 68 -0.63 5.13 15.69
C GLY A 68 0.11 5.82 14.53
N LEU A 69 0.76 6.95 14.80
CA LEU A 69 1.58 7.65 13.81
C LEU A 69 2.77 6.80 13.38
N THR A 70 3.51 6.25 14.34
CA THR A 70 4.73 5.49 14.06
C THR A 70 4.38 4.17 13.37
N VAL A 71 3.62 3.31 14.05
CA VAL A 71 3.22 2.00 13.51
C VAL A 71 2.43 2.14 12.23
N GLY A 72 1.47 3.07 12.16
CA GLY A 72 0.66 3.27 10.96
C GLY A 72 1.48 3.72 9.75
N VAL A 73 2.44 4.62 9.95
CA VAL A 73 3.35 5.05 8.87
C VAL A 73 4.29 3.92 8.47
N PHE A 74 5.00 3.31 9.42
CA PHE A 74 5.96 2.25 9.11
C PHE A 74 5.29 1.04 8.47
N PHE A 75 4.16 0.58 9.02
CA PHE A 75 3.41 -0.55 8.48
C PHE A 75 2.77 -0.22 7.15
N GLY A 76 2.20 0.98 6.99
CA GLY A 76 1.64 1.43 5.72
C GLY A 76 2.68 1.48 4.61
N HIS A 77 3.89 2.00 4.90
CA HIS A 77 5.00 1.98 3.95
C HIS A 77 5.50 0.57 3.65
N ALA A 78 5.62 -0.28 4.68
CA ALA A 78 6.03 -1.68 4.50
C ALA A 78 5.05 -2.45 3.61
N LEU A 79 3.74 -2.24 3.79
CA LEU A 79 2.70 -2.84 2.96
C LEU A 79 2.81 -2.38 1.50
N VAL A 80 2.94 -1.07 1.27
CA VAL A 80 3.10 -0.52 -0.09
C VAL A 80 4.39 -1.04 -0.74
N TRP A 81 5.48 -1.13 0.02
CA TRP A 81 6.74 -1.71 -0.44
C TRP A 81 6.59 -3.19 -0.80
N ALA A 82 5.90 -3.98 0.03
CA ALA A 82 5.63 -5.39 -0.23
C ALA A 82 4.79 -5.59 -1.50
N LEU A 83 3.77 -4.76 -1.71
CA LEU A 83 2.97 -4.75 -2.94
C LEU A 83 3.82 -4.39 -4.17
N HIS A 84 4.72 -3.42 -4.04
CA HIS A 84 5.66 -3.06 -5.09
C HIS A 84 6.59 -4.24 -5.44
N LEU A 85 7.13 -4.92 -4.43
CA LEU A 85 8.00 -6.08 -4.61
C LEU A 85 7.25 -7.27 -5.26
N LEU A 86 6.01 -7.50 -4.86
CA LEU A 86 5.14 -8.52 -5.46
C LEU A 86 4.88 -8.21 -6.93
N ARG A 87 4.54 -6.96 -7.26
CA ARG A 87 4.35 -6.50 -8.64
C ARG A 87 5.60 -6.71 -9.49
N ASP A 88 6.77 -6.36 -8.97
CA ASP A 88 8.03 -6.56 -9.69
C ASP A 88 8.38 -8.03 -9.88
N ARG A 89 8.07 -8.90 -8.90
CA ARG A 89 8.20 -10.36 -9.07
C ARG A 89 7.28 -10.88 -10.18
N VAL A 90 5.99 -10.51 -10.16
CA VAL A 90 5.04 -10.94 -11.18
C VAL A 90 5.47 -10.49 -12.58
N LEU A 91 5.85 -9.22 -12.74
CA LEU A 91 6.27 -8.70 -14.04
C LEU A 91 7.54 -9.36 -14.57
N ARG A 92 8.52 -9.64 -13.69
CA ARG A 92 9.72 -10.40 -14.08
C ARG A 92 9.35 -11.80 -14.56
N THR A 93 8.49 -12.51 -13.84
CA THR A 93 8.06 -13.86 -14.24
C THR A 93 7.29 -13.86 -15.57
N CYS A 94 6.41 -12.90 -15.81
CA CYS A 94 5.68 -12.79 -17.08
C CYS A 94 6.63 -12.51 -18.25
N THR A 95 7.51 -11.52 -18.12
CA THR A 95 8.46 -11.15 -19.18
C THR A 95 9.41 -12.30 -19.52
N THR A 96 9.93 -13.01 -18.51
CA THR A 96 10.81 -14.17 -18.74
C THR A 96 10.09 -15.34 -19.40
N LYS A 97 8.80 -15.58 -19.08
CA LYS A 97 8.01 -16.59 -19.78
C LYS A 97 7.86 -16.24 -21.26
N ASP A 98 7.54 -14.99 -21.57
CA ASP A 98 7.36 -14.52 -22.94
C ASP A 98 8.67 -14.65 -23.74
N GLU A 99 9.82 -14.27 -23.16
CA GLU A 99 11.13 -14.44 -23.82
C GLU A 99 11.53 -15.91 -24.04
N LEU A 100 11.20 -16.81 -23.10
CA LEU A 100 11.50 -18.24 -23.24
C LEU A 100 10.61 -18.90 -24.30
N VAL A 101 9.34 -18.51 -24.38
CA VAL A 101 8.41 -18.98 -25.42
C VAL A 101 8.87 -18.51 -26.80
N ASP A 102 9.25 -17.24 -26.94
CA ASP A 102 9.74 -16.67 -28.21
C ASP A 102 11.03 -17.37 -28.69
N LYS A 103 12.01 -17.56 -27.80
CA LYS A 103 13.24 -18.31 -28.12
C LYS A 103 12.97 -19.77 -28.48
N GLY A 104 12.00 -20.41 -27.81
CA GLY A 104 11.58 -21.78 -28.12
C GLY A 104 10.98 -21.91 -29.53
N HIS A 105 10.12 -20.97 -29.93
CA HIS A 105 9.56 -20.91 -31.28
C HIS A 105 10.64 -20.71 -32.35
N PHE A 106 11.58 -19.79 -32.10
CA PHE A 106 12.70 -19.55 -33.03
C PHE A 106 13.62 -20.76 -33.16
N GLN A 107 13.95 -21.39 -32.03
CA GLN A 107 14.82 -22.57 -32.03
C GLN A 107 14.15 -23.77 -32.72
N SER A 108 12.83 -23.95 -32.55
CA SER A 108 12.05 -24.98 -33.27
C SER A 108 12.05 -24.76 -34.79
N GLN A 109 11.89 -23.51 -35.26
CA GLN A 109 11.95 -23.21 -36.70
C GLN A 109 13.35 -23.38 -37.30
N SER A 110 14.39 -23.12 -36.51
CA SER A 110 15.78 -23.24 -36.96
C SER A 110 16.32 -24.68 -36.96
N ASN A 111 15.57 -25.66 -36.46
CA ASN A 111 16.01 -27.06 -36.41
C ASN A 111 15.88 -27.72 -37.80
N PRO A 112 16.99 -28.10 -38.47
CA PRO A 112 16.94 -28.68 -39.82
C PRO A 112 16.30 -30.07 -39.88
N GLY A 113 16.03 -30.71 -38.72
CA GLY A 113 15.29 -31.98 -38.62
C GLY A 113 13.82 -31.84 -38.24
N PHE A 114 13.26 -30.62 -38.18
CA PHE A 114 11.86 -30.40 -37.85
C PHE A 114 10.96 -30.77 -39.05
N VAL A 115 10.34 -31.94 -38.97
CA VAL A 115 9.30 -32.37 -39.91
C VAL A 115 7.94 -32.11 -39.25
N PRO A 116 7.09 -31.22 -39.79
CA PRO A 116 5.80 -30.94 -39.18
C PRO A 116 4.90 -32.17 -39.23
N ASP A 117 4.34 -32.53 -38.07
CA ASP A 117 3.50 -33.70 -37.83
C ASP A 117 2.13 -33.65 -38.53
N TRP A 118 1.71 -32.47 -38.99
CA TRP A 118 0.51 -32.27 -39.81
C TRP A 118 0.68 -32.65 -41.30
N VAL A 119 1.86 -33.13 -41.69
CA VAL A 119 2.20 -33.53 -43.08
C VAL A 119 2.16 -35.06 -43.28
N LEU A 120 1.83 -35.83 -42.23
CA LEU A 120 1.57 -37.28 -42.28
C LEU A 120 0.06 -37.57 -42.17
#